data_AF-A0A5M6DEX0-F1
#
_entry.id   AF-A0A5M6DEX0-F1
#
_cell.length_a   1.000
_cell.length_b   1.000
_cell.length_c   1.000
_cell.angle_alpha   90.00
_cell.angle_beta   90.00
_cell.angle_gamma   90.00
#
_symmetry.space_group_name_H-M   'P 1'
#
loop_
_entity.id
_entity.type
_entity.pdbx_description
1 polymer ?
#
loop_
_entity_poly.entity_id
_entity_poly.type
_entity_poly.pdbx_seq_one_letter_code
_entity_poly.pdbx_strand_id
1 'polypeptide(L)'
;MPFSKNKRAKPLRNTSGTIPYKTSELSGLALLSYKRGLNLAGKTTSPFSEFSFAVFNQSKTMKKINLLKHCFFTSLFLLGSFKSISQPAKTPIDPARQFTPAELQADLKLMRTILDESHPGFYRYTPKARFDVLFDSIGQTLNQPMTQHQFYVAATPIIAALKDGHIKYMPHVRPHWQYYYNLNQLFPLELYFTNQQAHLVRNLAGSENIPLGAEITAINGQPIAAIIQKLLPTVYFADGNSQAVKYQSLDKFFPFYYGTYIGASANYTISYRDRSSAETKIVQVPAITLATIQQLEKEKENQKPKQLPIRLEYKDNSTALLTIDHFNIYKNEMDVKEYLKDTFWQINAKNIQHLIIDVRGNEGGVDRWGALLYAYLTQKPFRYYNQLKVAQKKKYSFAEHIAWVPKMFPFYRRFLITKTKDGSYTFSFKKTLKEQKPQKHPFKGDVYILTDGYSFSVTSEFAAIAHHHKRATFVGRETGGGYYGNTSGFFVVAVLPHTGIELAVPQWGYHMAVSGYPYPDRGVLPDYPVAPSIDDVLQKRDAELAFTLDLIRKKKTSSAAKK
;
A
#
# COMPACT_ATOMS: atom_id res chain seq x y z
N MET A 1 65.76 -16.95 22.29
CA MET A 1 66.68 -17.57 21.30
C MET A 1 65.98 -17.62 19.94
N PRO A 2 66.60 -17.20 18.83
CA PRO A 2 65.99 -17.15 17.49
C PRO A 2 66.66 -18.11 16.47
N PHE A 3 66.33 -17.92 15.17
CA PHE A 3 66.78 -18.59 13.92
C PHE A 3 65.99 -19.86 13.51
N SER A 4 65.22 -19.91 12.40
CA SER A 4 65.51 -19.79 10.92
C SER A 4 65.56 -21.19 10.26
N LYS A 5 65.22 -21.46 8.98
CA LYS A 5 65.14 -20.63 7.76
C LYS A 5 64.33 -21.34 6.62
N ASN A 6 63.62 -20.56 5.80
CA ASN A 6 63.32 -20.68 4.34
C ASN A 6 63.35 -22.03 3.56
N LYS A 7 62.32 -22.24 2.71
CA LYS A 7 62.31 -22.06 1.21
C LYS A 7 60.97 -22.58 0.60
N ARG A 8 60.08 -21.73 0.05
CA ARG A 8 59.91 -21.35 -1.37
C ARG A 8 60.00 -22.47 -2.43
N ALA A 9 58.87 -22.80 -3.10
CA ALA A 9 58.67 -22.63 -4.56
C ALA A 9 57.23 -22.99 -5.06
N LYS A 10 56.71 -22.14 -5.94
CA LYS A 10 55.68 -22.36 -7.00
C LYS A 10 56.33 -21.86 -8.31
N PRO A 11 55.76 -21.98 -9.53
CA PRO A 11 54.50 -22.61 -9.98
C PRO A 11 54.71 -23.61 -11.15
N LEU A 12 53.63 -24.11 -11.79
CA LEU A 12 53.57 -24.36 -13.24
C LEU A 12 52.10 -24.37 -13.74
N ARG A 13 51.89 -24.31 -15.06
CA ARG A 13 50.65 -23.85 -15.73
C ARG A 13 50.31 -24.74 -16.94
N ASN A 14 49.03 -24.88 -17.28
CA ASN A 14 48.46 -25.53 -18.49
C ASN A 14 48.70 -27.06 -18.56
N THR A 15 47.83 -27.88 -19.16
CA THR A 15 47.26 -27.77 -20.52
C THR A 15 45.79 -28.21 -20.68
N SER A 16 45.24 -27.83 -21.84
CA SER A 16 43.94 -28.17 -22.42
C SER A 16 43.81 -29.63 -22.89
N GLY A 17 42.58 -30.16 -22.92
CA GLY A 17 42.25 -31.42 -23.59
C GLY A 17 40.74 -31.63 -23.80
N THR A 18 40.23 -31.26 -24.96
CA THR A 18 38.88 -31.60 -25.46
C THR A 18 38.93 -32.84 -26.36
N ILE A 19 37.93 -33.74 -26.27
CA ILE A 19 37.53 -34.66 -27.37
C ILE A 19 36.13 -35.26 -27.04
N PRO A 20 35.31 -35.70 -28.03
CA PRO A 20 33.85 -35.50 -27.97
C PRO A 20 33.02 -36.80 -27.92
N TYR A 21 31.68 -36.64 -27.77
CA TYR A 21 30.70 -37.63 -28.21
C TYR A 21 29.58 -37.01 -29.07
N LYS A 22 29.40 -37.60 -30.25
CA LYS A 22 28.25 -37.59 -31.18
C LYS A 22 27.75 -39.06 -31.24
N THR A 23 26.55 -39.48 -31.63
CA THR A 23 25.29 -38.84 -32.12
C THR A 23 24.18 -39.90 -32.20
N SER A 24 22.93 -39.52 -31.89
CA SER A 24 21.66 -39.94 -32.53
C SER A 24 20.55 -39.09 -31.91
N GLU A 25 19.83 -38.19 -32.61
CA GLU A 25 18.80 -38.40 -33.66
C GLU A 25 17.75 -39.45 -33.22
N LEU A 26 16.46 -39.17 -33.09
CA LEU A 26 15.49 -38.34 -33.85
C LEU A 26 14.45 -37.69 -32.90
N SER A 27 13.62 -36.68 -33.22
CA SER A 27 13.44 -35.71 -34.32
C SER A 27 12.50 -34.57 -33.83
N GLY A 28 11.78 -33.83 -34.72
CA GLY A 28 10.51 -33.16 -34.33
C GLY A 28 10.47 -31.63 -34.13
N LEU A 29 11.16 -30.87 -34.97
CA LEU A 29 10.69 -29.63 -35.65
C LEU A 29 9.54 -28.79 -35.04
N ALA A 30 9.84 -27.52 -34.70
CA ALA A 30 9.26 -26.33 -35.35
C ALA A 30 9.94 -25.03 -34.89
N LEU A 31 10.89 -24.50 -35.67
CA LEU A 31 11.33 -23.11 -35.54
C LEU A 31 10.36 -22.19 -36.32
N LEU A 32 9.98 -21.07 -35.72
CA LEU A 32 9.54 -19.89 -36.47
C LEU A 32 10.28 -18.67 -35.92
N SER A 33 11.23 -18.19 -36.71
CA SER A 33 12.02 -17.01 -36.45
C SER A 33 11.27 -15.76 -36.88
N TYR A 34 11.51 -14.63 -36.21
CA TYR A 34 11.25 -13.32 -36.81
C TYR A 34 12.34 -12.32 -36.44
N LYS A 35 12.85 -11.60 -37.44
CA LYS A 35 13.92 -10.61 -37.29
C LYS A 35 13.36 -9.22 -36.99
N ARG A 36 14.26 -8.39 -36.43
CA ARG A 36 14.15 -6.98 -36.07
C ARG A 36 13.26 -6.10 -36.97
N GLY A 37 12.56 -5.17 -36.34
CA GLY A 37 12.24 -3.85 -36.91
C GLY A 37 12.56 -2.76 -35.88
N LEU A 38 13.57 -1.92 -36.17
CA LEU A 38 13.81 -0.66 -35.45
C LEU A 38 12.83 0.38 -35.98
N ASN A 39 12.20 1.16 -35.12
CA ASN A 39 11.66 2.46 -35.54
C ASN A 39 11.64 3.46 -34.37
N LEU A 40 12.18 4.64 -34.63
CA LEU A 40 12.23 5.77 -33.72
C LEU A 40 10.97 6.63 -33.92
N ALA A 41 10.12 6.74 -32.88
CA ALA A 41 9.15 7.83 -32.76
C ALA A 41 8.66 7.94 -31.32
N GLY A 42 8.97 9.06 -30.65
CA GLY A 42 8.47 9.30 -29.30
C GLY A 42 6.96 9.56 -29.29
N LYS A 43 6.21 8.79 -28.50
CA LYS A 43 4.85 9.13 -28.04
C LYS A 43 4.70 8.74 -26.58
N THR A 44 4.50 9.74 -25.72
CA THR A 44 4.16 9.56 -24.31
C THR A 44 2.70 9.15 -24.19
N THR A 45 2.44 7.87 -23.94
CA THR A 45 1.10 7.33 -23.66
C THR A 45 0.80 7.36 -22.16
N SER A 46 -0.42 7.75 -21.81
CA SER A 46 -0.92 7.75 -20.43
C SER A 46 -1.03 6.31 -19.89
N PRO A 47 -0.65 6.01 -18.63
CA PRO A 47 -0.52 4.64 -18.12
C PRO A 47 -1.85 3.92 -17.83
N PHE A 48 -2.98 4.38 -18.39
CA PHE A 48 -4.30 3.74 -18.25
C PHE A 48 -4.79 2.97 -19.49
N SER A 49 -3.94 2.75 -20.51
CA SER A 49 -4.35 2.10 -21.77
C SER A 49 -3.58 0.85 -22.23
N GLU A 50 -2.57 0.35 -21.51
CA GLU A 50 -1.83 -0.85 -21.92
C GLU A 50 -2.18 -2.10 -21.11
N PHE A 51 -3.33 -2.71 -21.45
CA PHE A 51 -3.58 -4.14 -21.29
C PHE A 51 -3.79 -4.74 -22.68
N SER A 52 -2.70 -5.20 -23.31
CA SER A 52 -2.75 -5.85 -24.62
C SER A 52 -3.29 -7.29 -24.49
N PHE A 53 -4.55 -7.49 -24.89
CA PHE A 53 -5.16 -8.83 -24.99
C PHE A 53 -4.74 -9.52 -26.29
N ALA A 54 -4.02 -10.64 -26.17
CA ALA A 54 -3.88 -11.59 -27.28
C ALA A 54 -5.16 -12.43 -27.40
N VAL A 55 -5.91 -12.26 -28.49
CA VAL A 55 -7.10 -13.07 -28.79
C VAL A 55 -6.71 -14.15 -29.80
N PHE A 56 -6.76 -15.42 -29.39
CA PHE A 56 -6.76 -16.55 -30.31
C PHE A 56 -8.16 -17.15 -30.43
N ASN A 57 -8.50 -17.52 -31.66
CA ASN A 57 -9.84 -17.84 -32.09
C ASN A 57 -10.00 -19.36 -32.22
N GLN A 58 -10.97 -19.97 -31.54
CA GLN A 58 -11.47 -21.31 -31.89
C GLN A 58 -12.99 -21.35 -31.77
N SER A 59 -13.63 -21.73 -32.87
CA SER A 59 -15.03 -22.13 -32.91
C SER A 59 -15.15 -23.63 -32.64
N LYS A 60 -16.24 -24.06 -31.98
CA LYS A 60 -17.23 -24.95 -32.63
C LYS A 60 -18.48 -25.27 -31.80
N THR A 61 -19.62 -25.07 -32.47
CA THR A 61 -20.91 -25.78 -32.37
C THR A 61 -21.79 -25.73 -31.11
N MET A 62 -23.08 -25.55 -31.40
CA MET A 62 -24.22 -25.47 -30.48
C MET A 62 -24.69 -26.85 -29.98
N LYS A 63 -25.46 -26.84 -28.88
CA LYS A 63 -26.83 -27.40 -28.86
C LYS A 63 -27.70 -26.64 -27.85
N LYS A 64 -28.86 -26.14 -28.30
CA LYS A 64 -29.94 -25.62 -27.42
C LYS A 64 -30.83 -26.78 -27.00
N ILE A 65 -31.32 -26.78 -25.76
CA ILE A 65 -32.63 -27.30 -25.32
C ILE A 65 -32.99 -26.64 -23.98
N ASN A 66 -34.29 -26.55 -23.70
CA ASN A 66 -34.88 -25.65 -22.71
C ASN A 66 -34.62 -26.05 -21.24
N LEU A 67 -34.42 -25.05 -20.37
CA LEU A 67 -34.99 -25.09 -19.03
C LEU A 67 -35.33 -23.67 -18.53
N LEU A 68 -36.62 -23.40 -18.33
CA LEU A 68 -37.10 -22.20 -17.65
C LEU A 68 -37.03 -22.39 -16.13
N LYS A 69 -36.80 -21.30 -15.40
CA LYS A 69 -36.68 -21.18 -13.93
C LYS A 69 -35.31 -21.60 -13.35
N HIS A 70 -34.76 -20.74 -12.50
CA HIS A 70 -33.46 -20.82 -11.80
C HIS A 70 -32.19 -20.47 -12.61
N CYS A 71 -32.02 -19.18 -12.95
CA CYS A 71 -30.67 -18.55 -13.01
C CYS A 71 -30.76 -17.02 -13.18
N PHE A 72 -30.82 -16.28 -12.07
CA PHE A 72 -30.42 -14.86 -12.00
C PHE A 72 -29.72 -14.62 -10.65
N PHE A 73 -28.73 -13.73 -10.61
CA PHE A 73 -27.81 -13.43 -9.49
C PHE A 73 -26.57 -14.33 -9.27
N THR A 74 -25.98 -14.86 -10.35
CA THR A 74 -24.53 -15.10 -10.42
C THR A 74 -23.97 -14.73 -11.80
N SER A 75 -22.76 -14.18 -11.84
CA SER A 75 -21.98 -13.85 -13.05
C SER A 75 -22.53 -12.73 -13.97
N LEU A 76 -22.23 -11.47 -13.64
CA LEU A 76 -21.88 -10.46 -14.67
C LEU A 76 -21.00 -9.31 -14.12
N PHE A 77 -19.80 -9.65 -13.65
CA PHE A 77 -18.65 -8.72 -13.69
C PHE A 77 -17.69 -9.27 -14.76
N LEU A 78 -18.14 -9.19 -16.02
CA LEU A 78 -17.32 -9.47 -17.20
C LEU A 78 -16.90 -8.15 -17.82
N LEU A 79 -15.61 -8.04 -18.11
CA LEU A 79 -15.01 -6.87 -18.75
C LEU A 79 -15.60 -6.67 -20.14
N GLY A 80 -16.34 -5.58 -20.31
CA GLY A 80 -16.63 -5.01 -21.62
C GLY A 80 -15.77 -3.77 -21.81
N SER A 81 -14.90 -3.80 -22.83
CA SER A 81 -14.02 -2.68 -23.22
C SER A 81 -14.81 -1.53 -23.86
N PHE A 82 -15.70 -0.92 -23.08
CA PHE A 82 -16.53 0.19 -23.53
C PHE A 82 -15.77 1.51 -23.33
N LYS A 83 -15.38 2.17 -24.44
CA LYS A 83 -14.69 3.48 -24.48
C LYS A 83 -15.24 4.45 -23.41
N SER A 84 -14.35 5.01 -22.60
CA SER A 84 -14.70 6.04 -21.63
C SER A 84 -15.25 7.29 -22.34
N ILE A 85 -16.04 8.11 -21.64
CA ILE A 85 -16.18 9.52 -22.02
C ILE A 85 -14.93 10.21 -21.49
N SER A 86 -13.81 10.07 -22.20
CA SER A 86 -12.59 10.80 -21.89
C SER A 86 -12.76 12.23 -22.34
N GLN A 87 -12.64 13.19 -21.41
CA GLN A 87 -12.24 14.55 -21.79
C GLN A 87 -10.93 14.47 -22.58
N PRO A 88 -10.65 15.40 -23.52
CA PRO A 88 -9.39 15.43 -24.24
C PRO A 88 -8.21 15.44 -23.26
N ALA A 89 -7.14 14.71 -23.60
CA ALA A 89 -5.96 14.61 -22.75
C ALA A 89 -5.40 16.01 -22.46
N LYS A 90 -5.47 16.44 -21.20
CA LYS A 90 -4.97 17.76 -20.80
C LYS A 90 -3.45 17.76 -20.84
N THR A 91 -2.88 18.79 -21.47
CA THR A 91 -1.43 19.03 -21.56
C THR A 91 -0.79 19.06 -20.16
N PRO A 92 0.43 18.55 -19.97
CA PRO A 92 1.19 18.76 -18.75
C PRO A 92 1.25 20.27 -18.41
N ILE A 93 1.06 20.59 -17.13
CA ILE A 93 1.23 21.96 -16.64
C ILE A 93 2.74 22.21 -16.46
N ASP A 94 3.22 23.34 -16.99
CA ASP A 94 4.58 23.81 -16.74
C ASP A 94 4.79 24.01 -15.23
N PRO A 95 5.77 23.33 -14.59
CA PRO A 95 6.07 23.51 -13.17
C PRO A 95 6.39 24.96 -12.76
N ALA A 96 6.85 25.80 -13.70
CA ALA A 96 7.14 27.21 -13.46
C ALA A 96 5.90 28.12 -13.60
N ARG A 97 4.77 27.62 -14.11
CA ARG A 97 3.54 28.41 -14.25
C ARG A 97 3.06 28.92 -12.89
N GLN A 98 2.91 30.23 -12.80
CA GLN A 98 2.25 30.91 -11.69
C GLN A 98 0.74 30.99 -11.95
N PHE A 99 -0.05 30.67 -10.93
CA PHE A 99 -1.50 30.87 -10.89
C PHE A 99 -1.82 32.09 -10.04
N THR A 100 -2.80 32.88 -10.47
CA THR A 100 -3.20 34.10 -9.75
C THR A 100 -3.94 33.77 -8.44
N PRO A 101 -3.97 34.68 -7.45
CA PRO A 101 -4.76 34.51 -6.23
C PRO A 101 -6.22 34.11 -6.50
N ALA A 102 -6.88 34.71 -7.50
CA ALA A 102 -8.27 34.38 -7.84
C ALA A 102 -8.45 32.93 -8.31
N GLU A 103 -7.52 32.41 -9.12
CA GLU A 103 -7.52 31.01 -9.58
C GLU A 103 -7.31 30.03 -8.41
N LEU A 104 -6.37 30.34 -7.51
CA LEU A 104 -6.05 29.54 -6.33
C LEU A 104 -7.24 29.46 -5.34
N GLN A 105 -7.93 30.60 -5.13
CA GLN A 105 -9.14 30.66 -4.30
C GLN A 105 -10.31 29.89 -4.93
N ALA A 106 -10.47 29.96 -6.25
CA ALA A 106 -11.49 29.20 -6.97
C ALA A 106 -11.28 27.69 -6.84
N ASP A 107 -10.03 27.23 -7.02
CA ASP A 107 -9.63 25.83 -6.83
C ASP A 107 -9.81 25.37 -5.37
N LEU A 108 -9.46 26.19 -4.38
CA LEU A 108 -9.68 25.89 -2.95
C LEU A 108 -11.17 25.77 -2.61
N LYS A 109 -12.00 26.68 -3.13
CA LYS A 109 -13.46 26.64 -2.98
C LYS A 109 -14.05 25.37 -3.61
N LEU A 110 -13.57 24.99 -4.80
CA LEU A 110 -14.00 23.76 -5.46
C LEU A 110 -13.56 22.52 -4.67
N MET A 111 -12.34 22.49 -4.11
CA MET A 111 -11.89 21.41 -3.22
C MET A 111 -12.85 21.25 -2.02
N ARG A 112 -13.27 22.33 -1.36
CA ARG A 112 -14.24 22.30 -0.25
C ARG A 112 -15.56 21.66 -0.70
N THR A 113 -16.09 22.07 -1.85
CA THR A 113 -17.31 21.52 -2.45
C THR A 113 -17.18 20.04 -2.79
N ILE A 114 -16.07 19.62 -3.40
CA ILE A 114 -15.81 18.21 -3.73
C ILE A 114 -15.83 17.32 -2.48
N LEU A 115 -15.15 17.74 -1.41
CA LEU A 115 -15.10 16.98 -0.16
C LEU A 115 -16.45 16.95 0.55
N ASP A 116 -17.12 18.09 0.71
CA ASP A 116 -18.44 18.18 1.36
C ASP A 116 -19.51 17.34 0.65
N GLU A 117 -19.59 17.46 -0.69
CA GLU A 117 -20.62 16.80 -1.45
C GLU A 117 -20.38 15.30 -1.71
N SER A 118 -19.13 14.81 -1.68
CA SER A 118 -18.81 13.45 -2.14
C SER A 118 -18.04 12.57 -1.16
N HIS A 119 -17.46 13.09 -0.09
CA HIS A 119 -16.64 12.30 0.85
C HIS A 119 -17.50 11.70 1.98
N PRO A 120 -17.77 10.38 1.99
CA PRO A 120 -18.74 9.74 2.90
C PRO A 120 -18.30 9.69 4.37
N GLY A 121 -17.06 10.09 4.66
CA GLY A 121 -16.49 10.23 6.00
C GLY A 121 -15.81 11.57 6.26
N PHE A 122 -16.18 12.65 5.56
CA PHE A 122 -15.47 13.96 5.64
C PHE A 122 -15.20 14.39 7.10
N TYR A 123 -16.22 14.29 7.96
CA TYR A 123 -16.16 14.68 9.36
C TYR A 123 -15.96 13.49 10.32
N ARG A 124 -15.39 12.36 9.86
CA ARG A 124 -15.21 11.15 10.68
C ARG A 124 -14.23 11.36 11.83
N TYR A 125 -13.09 11.98 11.56
CA TYR A 125 -12.00 12.16 12.54
C TYR A 125 -11.68 13.63 12.88
N THR A 126 -12.23 14.57 12.11
CA THR A 126 -12.02 16.01 12.30
C THR A 126 -13.37 16.74 12.22
N PRO A 127 -13.80 17.48 13.26
CA PRO A 127 -15.07 18.19 13.24
C PRO A 127 -15.15 19.28 12.16
N LYS A 128 -16.36 19.55 11.66
CA LYS A 128 -16.61 20.58 10.64
C LYS A 128 -15.99 21.94 10.98
N ALA A 129 -16.14 22.41 12.23
CA ALA A 129 -15.57 23.68 12.67
C ALA A 129 -14.05 23.78 12.49
N ARG A 130 -13.32 22.65 12.61
CA ARG A 130 -11.87 22.63 12.34
C ARG A 130 -11.57 22.70 10.84
N PHE A 131 -12.37 22.07 9.99
CA PHE A 131 -12.25 22.24 8.54
C PHE A 131 -12.58 23.66 8.10
N ASP A 132 -13.63 24.27 8.64
CA ASP A 132 -13.98 25.66 8.33
C ASP A 132 -12.78 26.58 8.61
N VAL A 133 -12.19 26.50 9.81
CA VAL A 133 -10.95 27.23 10.15
C VAL A 133 -9.79 26.89 9.21
N LEU A 134 -9.57 25.62 8.85
CA LEU A 134 -8.48 25.24 7.94
C LEU A 134 -8.64 25.85 6.54
N PHE A 135 -9.84 25.76 5.95
CA PHE A 135 -10.12 26.33 4.64
C PHE A 135 -9.96 27.86 4.65
N ASP A 136 -10.49 28.52 5.69
CA ASP A 136 -10.47 29.97 5.77
C ASP A 136 -9.03 30.49 6.04
N SER A 137 -8.27 29.84 6.93
CA SER A 137 -6.85 30.17 7.18
C SER A 137 -5.95 29.92 5.96
N ILE A 138 -6.12 28.80 5.25
CA ILE A 138 -5.35 28.53 4.03
C ILE A 138 -5.72 29.54 2.94
N GLY A 139 -7.02 29.83 2.78
CA GLY A 139 -7.50 30.86 1.86
C GLY A 139 -6.82 32.22 2.09
N GLN A 140 -6.64 32.66 3.33
CA GLN A 140 -5.93 33.91 3.64
C GLN A 140 -4.46 33.94 3.17
N THR A 141 -3.80 32.77 2.99
CA THR A 141 -2.43 32.69 2.46
C THR A 141 -2.36 32.66 0.92
N LEU A 142 -3.48 32.42 0.24
CA LEU A 142 -3.58 32.43 -1.23
C LEU A 142 -3.83 33.85 -1.75
N ASN A 143 -2.92 34.77 -1.39
CA ASN A 143 -3.00 36.20 -1.66
C ASN A 143 -1.93 36.72 -2.65
N GLN A 144 -1.02 35.85 -3.08
CA GLN A 144 0.05 36.09 -4.05
C GLN A 144 0.07 34.97 -5.12
N PRO A 145 0.68 35.18 -6.28
CA PRO A 145 0.84 34.13 -7.28
C PRO A 145 1.61 32.93 -6.73
N MET A 146 1.19 31.71 -7.10
CA MET A 146 1.83 30.47 -6.68
C MET A 146 1.91 29.45 -7.82
N THR A 147 2.93 28.58 -7.81
CA THR A 147 2.98 27.39 -8.65
C THR A 147 2.01 26.31 -8.18
N GLN A 148 1.74 25.32 -9.03
CA GLN A 148 0.99 24.11 -8.64
C GLN A 148 1.61 23.44 -7.40
N HIS A 149 2.94 23.40 -7.30
CA HIS A 149 3.67 22.80 -6.17
C HIS A 149 3.43 23.57 -4.87
N GLN A 150 3.51 24.90 -4.91
CA GLN A 150 3.25 25.75 -3.75
C GLN A 150 1.80 25.61 -3.25
N PHE A 151 0.81 25.60 -4.15
CA PHE A 151 -0.59 25.35 -3.80
C PHE A 151 -0.81 23.93 -3.26
N TYR A 152 -0.16 22.92 -3.84
CA TYR A 152 -0.20 21.54 -3.35
C TYR A 152 0.22 21.47 -1.88
N VAL A 153 1.38 22.05 -1.55
CA VAL A 153 1.89 22.10 -0.17
C VAL A 153 0.98 22.90 0.75
N ALA A 154 0.46 24.05 0.30
CA ALA A 154 -0.43 24.91 1.09
C ALA A 154 -1.77 24.24 1.43
N ALA A 155 -2.33 23.43 0.52
CA ALA A 155 -3.61 22.74 0.72
C ALA A 155 -3.48 21.35 1.39
N THR A 156 -2.28 20.74 1.42
CA THR A 156 -2.04 19.45 2.11
C THR A 156 -2.62 19.35 3.53
N PRO A 157 -2.59 20.38 4.40
CA PRO A 157 -3.18 20.30 5.74
C PRO A 157 -4.69 19.99 5.76
N ILE A 158 -5.45 20.35 4.72
CA ILE A 158 -6.87 19.97 4.57
C ILE A 158 -6.98 18.46 4.34
N ILE A 159 -6.15 17.91 3.44
CA ILE A 159 -6.15 16.48 3.10
C ILE A 159 -5.66 15.65 4.30
N ALA A 160 -4.60 16.09 4.98
CA ALA A 160 -4.11 15.45 6.20
C ALA A 160 -5.16 15.49 7.34
N ALA A 161 -5.98 16.53 7.40
CA ALA A 161 -7.07 16.63 8.38
C ALA A 161 -8.24 15.67 8.11
N LEU A 162 -8.38 15.10 6.90
CA LEU A 162 -9.35 14.01 6.64
C LEU A 162 -9.02 12.77 7.48
N LYS A 163 -7.73 12.49 7.66
CA LYS A 163 -7.21 11.25 8.26
C LYS A 163 -7.81 10.00 7.60
N ASP A 164 -7.74 9.97 6.28
CA ASP A 164 -8.26 8.94 5.39
C ASP A 164 -7.10 8.48 4.50
N GLY A 165 -6.68 7.21 4.59
CA GLY A 165 -5.57 6.71 3.76
C GLY A 165 -5.96 6.38 2.31
N HIS A 166 -7.26 6.32 1.99
CA HIS A 166 -7.78 6.03 0.67
C HIS A 166 -7.97 7.28 -0.20
N ILE A 167 -8.14 8.48 0.37
CA ILE A 167 -8.11 9.74 -0.39
C ILE A 167 -6.86 9.82 -1.27
N LYS A 168 -6.99 10.40 -2.46
CA LYS A 168 -5.85 10.71 -3.32
C LYS A 168 -5.85 12.19 -3.65
N TYR A 169 -4.68 12.81 -3.48
CA TYR A 169 -4.42 14.20 -3.76
C TYR A 169 -3.08 14.32 -4.48
N MET A 170 -3.11 14.57 -5.78
CA MET A 170 -1.91 14.52 -6.65
C MET A 170 -2.13 15.30 -7.95
N PRO A 171 -1.08 15.73 -8.66
CA PRO A 171 -1.22 16.24 -10.02
C PRO A 171 -1.90 15.22 -10.96
N HIS A 172 -2.85 15.69 -11.77
CA HIS A 172 -3.58 14.84 -12.71
C HIS A 172 -2.63 14.16 -13.72
N VAL A 173 -1.68 14.93 -14.25
CA VAL A 173 -0.58 14.42 -15.09
C VAL A 173 0.67 14.28 -14.24
N ARG A 174 1.27 13.09 -14.20
CA ARG A 174 2.43 12.74 -13.36
C ARG A 174 3.37 11.74 -14.05
N PRO A 175 4.69 11.85 -13.89
CA PRO A 175 5.67 10.97 -14.55
C PRO A 175 5.95 9.67 -13.77
N HIS A 176 5.62 9.62 -12.48
CA HIS A 176 5.67 8.40 -11.65
C HIS A 176 4.56 8.45 -10.59
N TRP A 177 4.27 7.30 -9.98
CA TRP A 177 3.12 7.11 -9.09
C TRP A 177 3.14 8.02 -7.86
N GLN A 178 4.31 8.25 -7.23
CA GLN A 178 4.42 9.12 -6.05
C GLN A 178 5.29 10.37 -6.28
N TYR A 179 6.20 10.36 -7.25
CA TYR A 179 7.12 11.48 -7.46
C TYR A 179 6.53 12.52 -8.41
N TYR A 180 6.22 13.70 -7.88
CA TYR A 180 5.57 14.80 -8.62
C TYR A 180 6.49 15.99 -8.89
N TYR A 181 7.29 16.39 -7.89
CA TYR A 181 8.06 17.63 -7.90
C TYR A 181 9.56 17.36 -7.65
N ASN A 182 10.42 18.29 -8.08
CA ASN A 182 11.88 18.26 -7.86
C ASN A 182 12.59 16.98 -8.35
N LEU A 183 12.08 16.41 -9.44
CA LEU A 183 12.42 15.09 -9.98
C LEU A 183 13.87 14.90 -10.46
N ASN A 184 14.60 16.01 -10.66
CA ASN A 184 16.01 16.00 -11.09
C ASN A 184 16.99 16.16 -9.92
N GLN A 185 16.49 16.37 -8.70
CA GLN A 185 17.28 16.68 -7.50
C GLN A 185 16.70 15.98 -6.26
N LEU A 186 16.27 14.73 -6.40
CA LEU A 186 15.70 13.94 -5.31
C LEU A 186 16.78 13.59 -4.27
N PHE A 187 16.34 13.48 -3.01
CA PHE A 187 17.24 13.15 -1.89
C PHE A 187 17.81 11.72 -2.03
N PRO A 188 19.13 11.52 -1.84
CA PRO A 188 19.82 10.30 -2.27
C PRO A 188 19.90 9.17 -1.23
N LEU A 189 19.38 9.30 0.00
CA LEU A 189 19.52 8.25 1.02
C LEU A 189 18.16 7.61 1.38
N GLU A 190 18.12 6.28 1.43
CA GLU A 190 17.06 5.54 2.11
C GLU A 190 17.38 5.49 3.61
N LEU A 191 16.44 5.96 4.42
CA LEU A 191 16.60 6.09 5.87
C LEU A 191 15.54 5.25 6.59
N TYR A 192 15.89 4.71 7.75
CA TYR A 192 14.96 4.05 8.66
C TYR A 192 14.65 4.98 9.83
N PHE A 193 13.37 5.36 9.98
CA PHE A 193 12.91 6.34 10.96
C PHE A 193 12.34 5.68 12.21
N THR A 194 12.86 6.10 13.37
CA THR A 194 12.37 5.68 14.69
C THR A 194 12.23 6.89 15.60
N ASN A 195 11.00 7.21 16.02
CA ASN A 195 10.68 8.38 16.85
C ASN A 195 11.21 9.70 16.25
N GLN A 196 12.32 10.23 16.74
CA GLN A 196 12.96 11.46 16.26
C GLN A 196 14.33 11.23 15.59
N GLN A 197 14.69 9.97 15.35
CA GLN A 197 15.97 9.55 14.77
C GLN A 197 15.76 8.95 13.37
N ALA A 198 16.82 9.01 12.56
CA ALA A 198 16.88 8.38 11.25
C ALA A 198 18.25 7.71 11.08
N HIS A 199 18.27 6.47 10.59
CA HIS A 199 19.50 5.71 10.36
C HIS A 199 19.65 5.37 8.88
N LEU A 200 20.88 5.40 8.35
CA LEU A 200 21.14 5.07 6.95
C LEU A 200 20.86 3.59 6.66
N VAL A 201 19.96 3.30 5.72
CA VAL A 201 19.72 1.93 5.21
C VAL A 201 20.50 1.70 3.91
N ARG A 202 20.49 2.69 3.00
CA ARG A 202 21.16 2.60 1.70
C ARG A 202 21.45 3.98 1.12
N ASN A 203 22.61 4.15 0.50
CA ASN A 203 22.91 5.32 -0.32
C ASN A 203 22.58 5.00 -1.79
N LEU A 204 21.67 5.78 -2.39
CA LEU A 204 21.20 5.63 -3.76
C LEU A 204 22.08 6.39 -4.77
N ALA A 205 22.95 7.29 -4.31
CA ALA A 205 23.95 7.95 -5.15
C ALA A 205 25.19 7.08 -5.44
N GLY A 206 25.25 5.85 -4.89
CA GLY A 206 26.31 4.89 -5.18
C GLY A 206 27.65 5.11 -4.48
N SER A 207 27.75 6.06 -3.53
CA SER A 207 28.94 6.27 -2.72
C SER A 207 28.86 5.58 -1.34
N GLU A 208 29.97 5.04 -0.86
CA GLU A 208 30.05 4.35 0.45
C GLU A 208 30.56 5.28 1.57
N ASN A 209 30.46 6.60 1.36
CA ASN A 209 31.06 7.64 2.23
C ASN A 209 30.38 7.80 3.61
N ILE A 210 29.31 7.03 3.88
CA ILE A 210 28.59 6.99 5.16
C ILE A 210 28.36 5.50 5.48
N PRO A 211 28.79 5.01 6.66
CA PRO A 211 28.53 3.62 7.07
C PRO A 211 27.03 3.31 7.18
N LEU A 212 26.62 2.11 6.78
CA LEU A 212 25.24 1.65 6.97
C LEU A 212 24.90 1.56 8.46
N GLY A 213 23.70 2.01 8.82
CA GLY A 213 23.23 2.13 10.19
C GLY A 213 23.80 3.33 10.96
N ALA A 214 24.60 4.20 10.34
CA ALA A 214 24.95 5.49 10.91
C ALA A 214 23.69 6.32 11.19
N GLU A 215 23.67 7.03 12.31
CA GLU A 215 22.60 7.97 12.66
C GLU A 215 22.77 9.25 11.84
N ILE A 216 21.78 9.60 11.02
CA ILE A 216 21.75 10.90 10.35
C ILE A 216 21.24 11.92 11.37
N THR A 217 22.01 12.95 11.64
CA THR A 217 21.69 13.98 12.67
C THR A 217 21.12 15.24 12.04
N ALA A 218 21.57 15.62 10.84
CA ALA A 218 21.03 16.74 10.08
C ALA A 218 21.18 16.57 8.56
N ILE A 219 20.28 17.21 7.80
CA ILE A 219 20.35 17.35 6.34
C ILE A 219 20.31 18.85 6.01
N ASN A 220 21.27 19.34 5.23
CA ASN A 220 21.41 20.76 4.89
C ASN A 220 21.36 21.69 6.13
N GLY A 221 21.96 21.24 7.23
CA GLY A 221 21.95 21.94 8.52
C GLY A 221 20.65 21.84 9.33
N GLN A 222 19.57 21.29 8.78
CA GLN A 222 18.31 21.07 9.51
C GLN A 222 18.37 19.76 10.31
N PRO A 223 18.16 19.78 11.64
CA PRO A 223 18.15 18.57 12.45
C PRO A 223 17.05 17.58 11.99
N ILE A 224 17.36 16.28 12.02
CA ILE A 224 16.42 15.23 11.61
C ILE A 224 15.10 15.28 12.39
N ALA A 225 15.13 15.59 13.69
CA ALA A 225 13.93 15.75 14.50
C ALA A 225 12.98 16.85 13.96
N ALA A 226 13.52 17.98 13.49
CA ALA A 226 12.75 19.06 12.87
C ALA A 226 12.21 18.68 11.49
N ILE A 227 12.99 17.91 10.70
CA ILE A 227 12.53 17.37 9.41
C ILE A 227 11.37 16.39 9.62
N ILE A 228 11.47 15.46 10.59
CA ILE A 228 10.39 14.54 10.96
C ILE A 228 9.16 15.32 11.43
N GLN A 229 9.33 16.32 12.30
CA GLN A 229 8.23 17.17 12.79
C GLN A 229 7.49 17.89 11.65
N LYS A 230 8.19 18.30 10.59
CA LYS A 230 7.61 18.94 9.41
C LYS A 230 6.96 17.95 8.43
N LEU A 231 7.50 16.74 8.28
CA LEU A 231 7.03 15.75 7.31
C LEU A 231 5.95 14.80 7.82
N LEU A 232 6.03 14.34 9.08
CA LEU A 232 5.09 13.37 9.62
C LEU A 232 3.61 13.85 9.57
N PRO A 233 3.29 15.15 9.77
CA PRO A 233 1.94 15.67 9.59
C PRO A 233 1.45 15.66 8.13
N THR A 234 2.34 15.72 7.14
CA THR A 234 1.95 15.71 5.71
C THR A 234 1.68 14.30 5.18
N VAL A 235 2.05 13.25 5.93
CA VAL A 235 1.69 11.87 5.59
C VAL A 235 0.21 11.64 5.88
N TYR A 236 -0.60 11.69 4.81
CA TYR A 236 -2.05 11.45 4.85
C TYR A 236 -2.45 10.01 4.49
N PHE A 237 -1.50 9.13 4.13
CA PHE A 237 -1.76 7.68 4.00
C PHE A 237 -1.89 7.03 5.39
N ALA A 238 -2.96 7.36 6.11
CA ALA A 238 -3.29 6.84 7.43
C ALA A 238 -4.79 7.05 7.70
N ASP A 239 -5.47 6.03 8.22
CA ASP A 239 -6.78 6.24 8.82
C ASP A 239 -6.60 6.75 10.26
N GLY A 240 -7.29 7.83 10.61
CA GLY A 240 -7.19 8.42 11.93
C GLY A 240 -5.76 8.87 12.30
N ASN A 241 -5.37 8.59 13.53
CA ASN A 241 -4.11 8.99 14.14
C ASN A 241 -3.06 7.85 14.15
N SER A 242 -3.22 6.79 13.34
CA SER A 242 -2.26 5.69 13.26
C SER A 242 -0.84 6.18 12.93
N GLN A 243 0.14 5.82 13.76
CA GLN A 243 1.50 6.37 13.66
C GLN A 243 2.45 5.46 12.87
N ALA A 244 2.31 4.13 13.01
CA ALA A 244 3.22 3.17 12.40
C ALA A 244 3.30 3.32 10.86
N VAL A 245 2.15 3.54 10.21
CA VAL A 245 2.07 3.78 8.76
C VAL A 245 2.76 5.07 8.32
N LYS A 246 2.77 6.11 9.17
CA LYS A 246 3.38 7.40 8.83
C LYS A 246 4.90 7.30 8.78
N TYR A 247 5.50 6.69 9.81
CA TYR A 247 6.92 6.38 9.82
C TYR A 247 7.30 5.43 8.68
N GLN A 248 6.54 4.35 8.46
CA GLN A 248 6.81 3.40 7.39
C GLN A 248 6.64 4.00 5.98
N SER A 249 5.81 5.05 5.82
CA SER A 249 5.73 5.83 4.59
C SER A 249 6.94 6.75 4.40
N LEU A 250 7.49 7.32 5.49
CA LEU A 250 8.77 8.03 5.42
C LEU A 250 9.89 7.05 5.05
N ASP A 251 10.01 5.88 5.70
CA ASP A 251 11.01 4.85 5.35
C ASP A 251 11.01 4.52 3.84
N LYS A 252 9.82 4.35 3.27
CA LYS A 252 9.61 3.87 1.90
C LYS A 252 9.71 4.99 0.84
N PHE A 253 9.40 6.23 1.19
CA PHE A 253 9.23 7.34 0.24
C PHE A 253 9.87 8.67 0.70
N PHE A 254 10.86 8.65 1.59
CA PHE A 254 11.53 9.87 2.08
C PHE A 254 11.99 10.83 0.97
N PRO A 255 12.56 10.38 -0.17
CA PRO A 255 12.95 11.30 -1.24
C PRO A 255 11.77 12.08 -1.86
N PHE A 256 10.57 11.49 -1.91
CA PHE A 256 9.35 12.19 -2.32
C PHE A 256 8.92 13.22 -1.27
N TYR A 257 8.85 12.83 0.01
CA TYR A 257 8.42 13.73 1.08
C TYR A 257 9.38 14.91 1.26
N TYR A 258 10.69 14.64 1.27
CA TYR A 258 11.72 15.69 1.34
C TYR A 258 11.63 16.63 0.13
N GLY A 259 11.64 16.07 -1.08
CA GLY A 259 11.55 16.84 -2.32
C GLY A 259 10.28 17.69 -2.43
N THR A 260 9.16 17.21 -1.88
CA THR A 260 7.86 17.91 -1.94
C THR A 260 7.70 18.97 -0.85
N TYR A 261 8.12 18.72 0.38
CA TYR A 261 7.77 19.56 1.53
C TYR A 261 8.95 20.29 2.18
N ILE A 262 10.20 19.86 1.95
CA ILE A 262 11.42 20.53 2.44
C ILE A 262 12.05 21.34 1.32
N GLY A 263 12.27 20.72 0.16
CA GLY A 263 12.90 21.32 -1.00
C GLY A 263 13.90 20.37 -1.66
N ALA A 264 14.73 20.91 -2.55
CA ALA A 264 15.73 20.15 -3.28
C ALA A 264 17.07 20.89 -3.34
N SER A 265 18.13 20.16 -3.65
CA SER A 265 19.49 20.68 -3.78
C SER A 265 20.28 19.80 -4.75
N ALA A 266 21.25 20.36 -5.47
CA ALA A 266 22.12 19.57 -6.35
C ALA A 266 23.07 18.64 -5.56
N ASN A 267 23.49 19.07 -4.37
CA ASN A 267 24.20 18.29 -3.38
C ASN A 267 23.54 18.48 -2.02
N TYR A 268 23.55 17.43 -1.20
CA TYR A 268 23.03 17.44 0.16
C TYR A 268 24.17 17.35 1.16
N THR A 269 24.19 18.29 2.11
CA THR A 269 25.12 18.27 3.25
C THR A 269 24.54 17.34 4.32
N ILE A 270 25.16 16.20 4.55
CA ILE A 270 24.69 15.19 5.50
C ILE A 270 25.58 15.23 6.73
N SER A 271 25.01 15.56 7.88
CA SER A 271 25.66 15.37 9.19
C SER A 271 25.24 14.01 9.75
N TYR A 272 26.21 13.20 10.19
CA TYR A 272 25.95 11.86 10.71
C TYR A 272 26.88 11.51 11.88
N ARG A 273 26.44 10.55 12.71
CA ARG A 273 27.27 9.88 13.72
C ARG A 273 27.47 8.42 13.34
N ASP A 274 28.71 7.97 13.49
CA ASP A 274 29.05 6.55 13.35
C ASP A 274 28.44 5.75 14.52
N ARG A 275 28.09 4.48 14.31
CA ARG A 275 27.61 3.62 15.39
C ARG A 275 28.66 3.40 16.48
N SER A 276 29.94 3.59 16.14
CA SER A 276 31.10 3.43 17.02
C SER A 276 31.59 4.73 17.67
N SER A 277 31.07 5.90 17.29
CA SER A 277 31.58 7.20 17.75
C SER A 277 30.48 8.25 17.90
N ALA A 278 30.55 9.02 19.00
CA ALA A 278 29.69 10.18 19.22
C ALA A 278 30.06 11.40 18.35
N GLU A 279 31.22 11.36 17.67
CA GLU A 279 31.68 12.42 16.76
C GLU A 279 30.71 12.61 15.59
N THR A 280 30.31 13.85 15.35
CA THR A 280 29.49 14.20 14.19
C THR A 280 30.38 14.51 12.99
N LYS A 281 30.27 13.68 11.95
CA LYS A 281 30.96 13.84 10.67
C LYS A 281 30.03 14.52 9.67
N ILE A 282 30.60 15.22 8.69
CA ILE A 282 29.85 15.91 7.62
C ILE A 282 30.36 15.42 6.25
N VAL A 283 29.45 15.15 5.33
CA VAL A 283 29.78 14.76 3.95
C VAL A 283 28.79 15.39 2.95
N GLN A 284 29.25 15.63 1.73
CA GLN A 284 28.37 15.99 0.61
C GLN A 284 27.95 14.73 -0.15
N VAL A 285 26.65 14.59 -0.43
CA VAL A 285 26.10 13.52 -1.27
C VAL A 285 25.35 14.15 -2.44
N PRO A 286 25.66 13.82 -3.71
CA PRO A 286 24.97 14.39 -4.85
C PRO A 286 23.52 13.89 -4.90
N ALA A 287 22.63 14.73 -5.42
CA ALA A 287 21.24 14.34 -5.63
C ALA A 287 21.10 13.29 -6.74
N ILE A 288 19.97 12.57 -6.71
CA ILE A 288 19.61 11.60 -7.73
C ILE A 288 18.39 12.05 -8.54
N THR A 289 18.16 11.40 -9.68
CA THR A 289 17.00 11.68 -10.53
C THR A 289 15.88 10.66 -10.34
N LEU A 290 14.68 11.00 -10.80
CA LEU A 290 13.57 10.05 -10.89
C LEU A 290 13.94 8.83 -11.76
N ALA A 291 14.74 9.00 -12.81
CA ALA A 291 15.21 7.88 -13.63
C ALA A 291 16.10 6.90 -12.82
N THR A 292 16.93 7.43 -11.91
CA THR A 292 17.72 6.63 -10.97
C THR A 292 16.81 5.82 -10.03
N ILE A 293 15.77 6.44 -9.45
CA ILE A 293 14.77 5.74 -8.63
C ILE A 293 14.09 4.62 -9.44
N GLN A 294 13.57 4.93 -10.63
CA GLN A 294 12.89 3.98 -11.51
C GLN A 294 13.77 2.79 -11.90
N GLN A 295 15.07 3.03 -12.15
CA GLN A 295 16.03 1.97 -12.42
C GLN A 295 16.20 1.05 -11.21
N LEU A 296 16.45 1.60 -10.03
CA LEU A 296 16.66 0.83 -8.79
C LEU A 296 15.40 0.05 -8.37
N GLU A 297 14.20 0.63 -8.56
CA GLU A 297 12.91 -0.05 -8.37
C GLU A 297 12.79 -1.26 -9.31
N LYS A 298 13.10 -1.07 -10.61
CA LYS A 298 13.04 -2.14 -11.62
C LYS A 298 14.06 -3.25 -11.36
N GLU A 299 15.27 -2.91 -10.94
CA GLU A 299 16.31 -3.88 -10.56
C GLU A 299 15.86 -4.71 -9.35
N LYS A 300 15.30 -4.06 -8.32
CA LYS A 300 14.73 -4.72 -7.14
C LYS A 300 13.57 -5.64 -7.52
N GLU A 301 12.70 -5.24 -8.45
CA GLU A 301 11.59 -6.07 -8.90
C GLU A 301 12.05 -7.28 -9.72
N ASN A 302 13.02 -7.10 -10.63
CA ASN A 302 13.62 -8.18 -11.41
C ASN A 302 14.34 -9.24 -10.53
N GLN A 303 14.82 -8.85 -9.35
CA GLN A 303 15.46 -9.74 -8.38
C GLN A 303 14.46 -10.52 -7.50
N LYS A 304 13.17 -10.15 -7.47
CA LYS A 304 12.17 -10.88 -6.68
C LYS A 304 11.80 -12.21 -7.36
N PRO A 305 11.84 -13.35 -6.64
CA PRO A 305 11.25 -14.57 -7.16
C PRO A 305 9.73 -14.38 -7.30
N LYS A 306 9.15 -14.90 -8.39
CA LYS A 306 7.69 -14.95 -8.53
C LYS A 306 7.13 -15.90 -7.47
N GLN A 307 6.33 -15.36 -6.57
CA GLN A 307 5.69 -16.10 -5.49
C GLN A 307 4.17 -15.96 -5.60
N LEU A 308 3.43 -16.93 -5.05
CA LEU A 308 1.99 -16.82 -4.88
C LEU A 308 1.67 -15.77 -3.80
N PRO A 309 0.61 -14.96 -3.94
CA PRO A 309 0.25 -13.90 -2.99
C PRO A 309 -0.24 -14.41 -1.63
N ILE A 310 -0.59 -15.70 -1.54
CA ILE A 310 -0.88 -16.42 -0.29
C ILE A 310 0.03 -17.64 -0.23
N ARG A 311 0.72 -17.86 0.91
CA ARG A 311 1.67 -18.95 1.10
C ARG A 311 1.50 -19.60 2.46
N LEU A 312 1.50 -20.94 2.49
CA LEU A 312 1.52 -21.74 3.71
C LEU A 312 2.90 -22.38 3.89
N GLU A 313 3.52 -22.16 5.05
CA GLU A 313 4.77 -22.78 5.48
C GLU A 313 4.57 -23.48 6.84
N TYR A 314 5.34 -24.53 7.11
CA TYR A 314 5.38 -25.18 8.42
C TYR A 314 6.72 -24.86 9.08
N LYS A 315 6.68 -24.22 10.25
CA LYS A 315 7.89 -23.86 11.02
C LYS A 315 8.33 -24.98 11.97
N ASP A 316 7.37 -25.78 12.43
CA ASP A 316 7.60 -27.07 13.10
C ASP A 316 6.34 -27.95 12.95
N ASN A 317 6.35 -29.18 13.48
CA ASN A 317 5.24 -30.14 13.39
C ASN A 317 3.89 -29.66 13.99
N SER A 318 3.89 -28.55 14.73
CA SER A 318 2.74 -27.98 15.43
C SER A 318 2.52 -26.49 15.15
N THR A 319 3.39 -25.85 14.34
CA THR A 319 3.35 -24.41 14.05
C THR A 319 3.36 -24.17 12.53
N ALA A 320 2.32 -23.50 12.03
CA ALA A 320 2.24 -23.05 10.63
C ALA A 320 2.32 -21.53 10.52
N LEU A 321 2.85 -21.03 9.40
CA LEU A 321 2.85 -19.63 8.98
C LEU A 321 2.02 -19.51 7.69
N LEU A 322 1.03 -18.63 7.70
CA LEU A 322 0.23 -18.24 6.53
C LEU A 322 0.54 -16.78 6.19
N THR A 323 1.35 -16.53 5.18
CA THR A 323 1.65 -15.17 4.71
C THR A 323 0.68 -14.75 3.61
N ILE A 324 0.17 -13.52 3.69
CA ILE A 324 -0.79 -12.95 2.74
C ILE A 324 -0.29 -11.56 2.33
N ASP A 325 0.30 -11.45 1.14
CA ASP A 325 0.95 -10.22 0.68
C ASP A 325 -0.06 -9.09 0.39
N HIS A 326 -1.22 -9.45 -0.15
CA HIS A 326 -2.31 -8.52 -0.45
C HIS A 326 -3.64 -9.26 -0.57
N PHE A 327 -4.77 -8.55 -0.42
CA PHE A 327 -6.11 -9.08 -0.72
C PHE A 327 -6.63 -8.66 -2.11
N ASN A 328 -5.85 -7.98 -2.94
CA ASN A 328 -6.20 -7.60 -4.32
C ASN A 328 -6.02 -8.74 -5.34
N ILE A 329 -6.35 -9.97 -4.96
CA ILE A 329 -6.05 -11.18 -5.74
C ILE A 329 -7.19 -11.51 -6.71
N TYR A 330 -6.84 -11.72 -7.98
CA TYR A 330 -7.77 -12.05 -9.07
C TYR A 330 -7.71 -13.53 -9.48
N LYS A 331 -8.76 -14.05 -10.12
CA LYS A 331 -8.88 -15.50 -10.40
C LYS A 331 -7.80 -16.04 -11.36
N ASN A 332 -7.23 -15.19 -12.21
CA ASN A 332 -6.11 -15.53 -13.09
C ASN A 332 -4.76 -15.62 -12.38
N GLU A 333 -4.67 -15.14 -11.14
CA GLU A 333 -3.50 -15.22 -10.27
C GLU A 333 -3.64 -16.39 -9.28
N MET A 334 -4.79 -16.47 -8.58
CA MET A 334 -5.11 -17.55 -7.65
C MET A 334 -6.62 -17.65 -7.40
N ASP A 335 -7.16 -18.86 -7.29
CA ASP A 335 -8.48 -19.08 -6.66
C ASP A 335 -8.33 -19.08 -5.13
N VAL A 336 -8.41 -17.89 -4.53
CA VAL A 336 -8.27 -17.66 -3.08
C VAL A 336 -9.21 -18.54 -2.26
N LYS A 337 -10.40 -18.85 -2.78
CA LYS A 337 -11.39 -19.65 -2.04
C LYS A 337 -10.92 -21.10 -1.92
N GLU A 338 -10.45 -21.68 -3.02
CA GLU A 338 -9.96 -23.06 -3.03
C GLU A 338 -8.62 -23.16 -2.30
N TYR A 339 -7.71 -22.21 -2.50
CA TYR A 339 -6.42 -22.17 -1.80
C TYR A 339 -6.59 -22.11 -0.28
N LEU A 340 -7.50 -21.27 0.25
CA LEU A 340 -7.77 -21.23 1.69
C LEU A 340 -8.46 -22.51 2.18
N LYS A 341 -9.36 -23.12 1.40
CA LYS A 341 -9.98 -24.40 1.74
C LYS A 341 -8.93 -25.49 1.93
N ASP A 342 -8.00 -25.61 0.98
CA ASP A 342 -6.98 -26.65 1.02
C ASP A 342 -5.91 -26.34 2.10
N THR A 343 -5.58 -25.07 2.30
CA THR A 343 -4.74 -24.58 3.41
C THR A 343 -5.29 -25.04 4.77
N PHE A 344 -6.56 -24.73 5.07
CA PHE A 344 -7.15 -25.10 6.35
C PHE A 344 -7.42 -26.61 6.46
N TRP A 345 -7.66 -27.33 5.36
CA TRP A 345 -7.68 -28.79 5.38
C TRP A 345 -6.33 -29.38 5.79
N GLN A 346 -5.22 -28.92 5.19
CA GLN A 346 -3.86 -29.40 5.54
C GLN A 346 -3.48 -29.08 7.00
N ILE A 347 -3.77 -27.86 7.47
CA ILE A 347 -3.53 -27.42 8.85
C ILE A 347 -4.23 -28.34 9.86
N ASN A 348 -5.50 -28.70 9.59
CA ASN A 348 -6.25 -29.65 10.42
C ASN A 348 -5.69 -31.08 10.31
N ALA A 349 -5.40 -31.57 9.10
CA ALA A 349 -4.88 -32.92 8.88
C ALA A 349 -3.50 -33.16 9.54
N LYS A 350 -2.68 -32.10 9.67
CA LYS A 350 -1.40 -32.12 10.37
C LYS A 350 -1.50 -31.86 11.89
N ASN A 351 -2.71 -31.66 12.43
CA ASN A 351 -2.94 -31.33 13.84
C ASN A 351 -2.14 -30.12 14.35
N ILE A 352 -2.01 -29.08 13.50
CA ILE A 352 -1.32 -27.83 13.86
C ILE A 352 -2.00 -27.19 15.08
N GLN A 353 -1.20 -26.73 16.04
CA GLN A 353 -1.66 -26.16 17.30
C GLN A 353 -1.55 -24.62 17.32
N HIS A 354 -0.62 -24.07 16.52
CA HIS A 354 -0.37 -22.63 16.42
C HIS A 354 -0.33 -22.21 14.96
N LEU A 355 -1.12 -21.20 14.60
CA LEU A 355 -1.13 -20.58 13.28
C LEU A 355 -0.69 -19.11 13.40
N ILE A 356 0.45 -18.79 12.80
CA ILE A 356 0.89 -17.42 12.59
C ILE A 356 0.29 -16.97 11.26
N ILE A 357 -0.38 -15.81 11.22
CA ILE A 357 -0.88 -15.20 9.99
C ILE A 357 -0.14 -13.88 9.81
N ASP A 358 0.68 -13.79 8.76
CA ASP A 358 1.46 -12.59 8.47
C ASP A 358 0.74 -11.74 7.42
N VAL A 359 0.36 -10.53 7.83
CA VAL A 359 -0.30 -9.52 7.00
C VAL A 359 0.43 -8.17 7.04
N ARG A 360 1.70 -8.17 7.44
CA ARG A 360 2.58 -6.98 7.33
C ARG A 360 2.74 -6.61 5.85
N GLY A 361 2.74 -5.32 5.54
CA GLY A 361 2.81 -4.84 4.16
C GLY A 361 1.51 -4.98 3.34
N ASN A 362 0.48 -5.65 3.86
CA ASN A 362 -0.74 -5.96 3.11
C ASN A 362 -1.72 -4.78 3.09
N GLU A 363 -1.67 -3.98 2.02
CA GLU A 363 -2.50 -2.80 1.79
C GLU A 363 -4.01 -3.09 1.58
N GLY A 364 -4.43 -4.36 1.67
CA GLY A 364 -5.81 -4.82 1.53
C GLY A 364 -6.19 -5.19 0.11
N GLY A 365 -7.44 -4.91 -0.29
CA GLY A 365 -7.97 -5.23 -1.62
C GLY A 365 -9.43 -5.67 -1.58
N VAL A 366 -9.71 -6.95 -1.83
CA VAL A 366 -11.08 -7.48 -1.92
C VAL A 366 -11.53 -8.15 -0.62
N ASP A 367 -12.06 -7.37 0.32
CA ASP A 367 -13.43 -7.67 0.72
C ASP A 367 -13.70 -9.01 1.38
N ARG A 368 -14.51 -9.79 0.65
CA ARG A 368 -14.84 -11.19 0.88
C ARG A 368 -13.65 -12.09 1.24
N TRP A 369 -12.41 -11.74 0.89
CA TRP A 369 -11.23 -12.53 1.26
C TRP A 369 -10.86 -12.36 2.74
N GLY A 370 -10.89 -11.14 3.28
CA GLY A 370 -10.69 -10.92 4.73
C GLY A 370 -11.82 -11.56 5.56
N ALA A 371 -13.07 -11.41 5.10
CA ALA A 371 -14.21 -12.07 5.73
C ALA A 371 -14.14 -13.61 5.63
N LEU A 372 -13.69 -14.17 4.50
CA LEU A 372 -13.51 -15.62 4.32
C LEU A 372 -12.38 -16.16 5.20
N LEU A 373 -11.26 -15.44 5.30
CA LEU A 373 -10.16 -15.80 6.20
C LEU A 373 -10.64 -15.89 7.64
N TYR A 374 -11.35 -14.88 8.14
CA TYR A 374 -11.90 -14.94 9.50
C TYR A 374 -12.93 -16.06 9.69
N ALA A 375 -13.72 -16.40 8.65
CA ALA A 375 -14.65 -17.51 8.69
C ALA A 375 -13.97 -18.89 8.87
N TYR A 376 -12.69 -19.05 8.53
CA TYR A 376 -11.90 -20.23 8.88
C TYR A 376 -11.34 -20.23 10.31
N LEU A 377 -11.40 -19.10 11.02
CA LEU A 377 -10.86 -18.96 12.37
C LEU A 377 -11.95 -19.01 13.46
N THR A 378 -13.21 -18.74 13.14
CA THR A 378 -14.32 -18.72 14.12
C THR A 378 -15.15 -20.00 14.12
N GLN A 379 -15.74 -20.32 15.27
CA GLN A 379 -16.74 -21.38 15.45
C GLN A 379 -18.19 -20.84 15.55
N LYS A 380 -18.37 -19.51 15.54
CA LYS A 380 -19.68 -18.85 15.66
C LYS A 380 -19.95 -17.94 14.45
N PRO A 381 -21.21 -17.77 14.02
CA PRO A 381 -21.58 -16.72 13.07
C PRO A 381 -21.13 -15.34 13.54
N PHE A 382 -20.83 -14.46 12.59
CA PHE A 382 -20.33 -13.11 12.86
C PHE A 382 -20.83 -12.13 11.81
N ARG A 383 -20.89 -10.84 12.13
CA ARG A 383 -21.08 -9.77 11.14
C ARG A 383 -19.72 -9.16 10.83
N TYR A 384 -19.45 -8.83 9.57
CA TYR A 384 -18.18 -8.21 9.17
C TYR A 384 -18.33 -6.68 9.15
N TYR A 385 -19.30 -6.17 8.38
CA TYR A 385 -19.71 -4.78 8.43
C TYR A 385 -21.04 -4.60 9.16
N ASN A 386 -21.19 -3.47 9.87
CA ASN A 386 -22.49 -3.04 10.35
C ASN A 386 -23.27 -2.28 9.27
N GLN A 387 -22.60 -1.36 8.56
CA GLN A 387 -23.21 -0.42 7.62
C GLN A 387 -22.19 0.07 6.58
N LEU A 388 -22.64 0.35 5.36
CA LEU A 388 -21.90 1.15 4.37
C LEU A 388 -22.67 2.46 4.17
N LYS A 389 -22.06 3.60 4.54
CA LYS A 389 -22.59 4.96 4.36
C LYS A 389 -22.14 5.56 3.02
N VAL A 390 -22.90 6.53 2.53
CA VAL A 390 -22.61 7.35 1.34
C VAL A 390 -22.85 8.82 1.69
N ALA A 391 -22.09 9.75 1.10
CA ALA A 391 -22.27 11.18 1.37
C ALA A 391 -23.69 11.66 1.04
N GLN A 392 -24.13 11.46 -0.20
CA GLN A 392 -25.48 11.84 -0.65
C GLN A 392 -25.95 11.12 -1.92
N LYS A 393 -27.23 11.33 -2.25
CA LYS A 393 -27.91 10.79 -3.44
C LYS A 393 -28.08 11.80 -4.60
N LYS A 394 -27.84 13.10 -4.36
CA LYS A 394 -28.05 14.18 -5.36
C LYS A 394 -26.99 14.16 -6.48
N LYS A 395 -27.23 14.90 -7.57
CA LYS A 395 -26.18 15.24 -8.54
C LYS A 395 -25.17 16.17 -7.84
N TYR A 396 -23.89 15.90 -8.03
CA TYR A 396 -22.83 16.78 -7.58
C TYR A 396 -22.88 18.09 -8.38
N SER A 397 -22.64 19.22 -7.71
CA SER A 397 -22.59 20.54 -8.34
C SER A 397 -21.41 20.64 -9.31
N PHE A 398 -20.25 20.10 -8.92
CA PHE A 398 -18.99 20.08 -9.69
C PHE A 398 -18.93 19.07 -10.86
N ALA A 399 -20.05 18.71 -11.47
CA ALA A 399 -20.12 17.58 -12.41
C ALA A 399 -19.23 17.75 -13.66
N GLU A 400 -19.01 18.97 -14.13
CA GLU A 400 -18.11 19.34 -15.22
C GLU A 400 -16.62 19.12 -14.91
N HIS A 401 -16.25 19.09 -13.62
CA HIS A 401 -14.89 18.87 -13.14
C HIS A 401 -14.56 17.38 -12.90
N ILE A 402 -15.54 16.47 -13.06
CA ILE A 402 -15.32 15.03 -12.89
C ILE A 402 -14.59 14.47 -14.12
N ALA A 403 -13.30 14.14 -13.94
CA ALA A 403 -12.48 13.51 -14.97
C ALA A 403 -12.75 12.00 -15.10
N TRP A 404 -13.10 11.32 -14.00
CA TRP A 404 -13.47 9.91 -14.04
C TRP A 404 -14.47 9.52 -12.94
N VAL A 405 -15.40 8.64 -13.31
CA VAL A 405 -16.33 7.96 -12.39
C VAL A 405 -16.81 6.66 -13.06
N PRO A 406 -17.12 5.57 -12.32
CA PRO A 406 -17.63 4.35 -12.94
C PRO A 406 -18.91 4.59 -13.76
N LYS A 407 -19.04 3.96 -14.93
CA LYS A 407 -20.21 4.11 -15.82
C LYS A 407 -21.55 3.79 -15.15
N MET A 408 -21.55 2.84 -14.22
CA MET A 408 -22.74 2.47 -13.45
C MET A 408 -23.07 3.45 -12.32
N PHE A 409 -22.28 4.51 -12.09
CA PHE A 409 -22.48 5.44 -10.98
C PHE A 409 -23.84 6.15 -10.97
N PRO A 410 -24.39 6.65 -12.10
CA PRO A 410 -25.73 7.24 -12.11
C PRO A 410 -26.81 6.23 -11.70
N PHE A 411 -26.70 4.99 -12.18
CA PHE A 411 -27.61 3.88 -11.80
C PHE A 411 -27.46 3.53 -10.31
N TYR A 412 -26.23 3.30 -9.86
CA TYR A 412 -25.89 3.05 -8.46
C TYR A 412 -26.49 4.12 -7.54
N ARG A 413 -26.27 5.40 -7.86
CA ARG A 413 -26.75 6.51 -7.04
C ARG A 413 -28.28 6.61 -7.05
N ARG A 414 -28.92 6.44 -8.20
CA ARG A 414 -30.39 6.52 -8.33
C ARG A 414 -31.11 5.35 -7.63
N PHE A 415 -30.63 4.12 -7.81
CA PHE A 415 -31.39 2.90 -7.48
C PHE A 415 -30.82 2.08 -6.32
N LEU A 416 -29.52 2.15 -6.03
CA LEU A 416 -28.88 1.29 -5.02
C LEU A 416 -28.58 1.99 -3.69
N ILE A 417 -28.75 3.31 -3.62
CA ILE A 417 -28.67 4.10 -2.37
C ILE A 417 -30.05 4.26 -1.74
N THR A 418 -30.15 3.87 -0.47
CA THR A 418 -31.33 4.07 0.39
C THR A 418 -31.10 5.27 1.32
N LYS A 419 -32.14 6.08 1.57
CA LYS A 419 -32.14 7.07 2.66
C LYS A 419 -32.70 6.40 3.91
N THR A 420 -31.97 6.49 5.01
CA THR A 420 -32.34 5.90 6.31
C THR A 420 -33.15 6.89 7.16
N LYS A 421 -33.78 6.39 8.25
CA LYS A 421 -34.68 7.19 9.11
C LYS A 421 -33.96 8.37 9.79
N ASP A 422 -32.67 8.22 10.09
CA ASP A 422 -31.81 9.29 10.65
C ASP A 422 -31.38 10.36 9.62
N GLY A 423 -31.87 10.25 8.38
CA GLY A 423 -31.53 11.17 7.29
C GLY A 423 -30.29 10.78 6.48
N SER A 424 -29.45 9.86 6.97
CA SER A 424 -28.22 9.45 6.29
C SER A 424 -28.49 8.52 5.09
N TYR A 425 -27.48 8.29 4.26
CA TYR A 425 -27.57 7.49 3.04
C TYR A 425 -26.72 6.21 3.15
N THR A 426 -27.25 5.08 2.68
CA THR A 426 -26.59 3.78 2.78
C THR A 426 -26.64 2.98 1.49
N PHE A 427 -25.65 2.10 1.33
CA PHE A 427 -25.66 1.01 0.35
C PHE A 427 -25.82 -0.32 1.09
N SER A 428 -26.80 -1.14 0.68
CA SER A 428 -27.18 -2.37 1.40
C SER A 428 -26.91 -3.68 0.63
N PHE A 429 -26.55 -3.61 -0.65
CA PHE A 429 -26.53 -4.77 -1.56
C PHE A 429 -25.16 -5.49 -1.59
N LYS A 430 -24.57 -5.75 -0.41
CA LYS A 430 -23.26 -6.40 -0.28
C LYS A 430 -23.35 -7.70 0.54
N LYS A 431 -22.66 -8.77 0.11
CA LYS A 431 -22.67 -10.05 0.85
C LYS A 431 -22.03 -9.95 2.24
N THR A 432 -21.02 -9.11 2.41
CA THR A 432 -20.29 -8.86 3.67
C THR A 432 -21.04 -7.96 4.66
N LEU A 433 -22.20 -7.39 4.29
CA LEU A 433 -23.15 -6.76 5.23
C LEU A 433 -24.09 -7.78 5.92
N LYS A 434 -24.21 -8.98 5.36
CA LYS A 434 -25.00 -10.06 5.97
C LYS A 434 -24.19 -10.73 7.09
N GLU A 435 -24.85 -11.52 7.91
CA GLU A 435 -24.15 -12.45 8.78
C GLU A 435 -23.35 -13.46 7.96
N GLN A 436 -22.10 -13.67 8.34
CA GLN A 436 -21.17 -14.64 7.80
C GLN A 436 -21.16 -15.89 8.68
N LYS A 437 -21.00 -17.07 8.06
CA LYS A 437 -20.97 -18.35 8.76
C LYS A 437 -19.53 -18.91 8.84
N PRO A 438 -19.18 -19.64 9.91
CA PRO A 438 -17.98 -20.46 9.95
C PRO A 438 -17.83 -21.36 8.73
N GLN A 439 -16.59 -21.59 8.30
CA GLN A 439 -16.27 -22.61 7.30
C GLN A 439 -16.32 -24.01 7.92
N LYS A 440 -16.32 -25.04 7.07
CA LYS A 440 -16.18 -26.44 7.53
C LYS A 440 -14.77 -26.63 8.08
N HIS A 441 -14.66 -27.24 9.26
CA HIS A 441 -13.40 -27.48 9.99
C HIS A 441 -12.61 -26.18 10.27
N PRO A 442 -13.18 -25.21 11.02
CA PRO A 442 -12.46 -24.00 11.39
C PRO A 442 -11.28 -24.34 12.30
N PHE A 443 -10.18 -23.60 12.17
CA PHE A 443 -8.99 -23.79 12.97
C PHE A 443 -9.25 -23.44 14.44
N LYS A 444 -8.98 -24.41 15.33
CA LYS A 444 -9.27 -24.32 16.78
C LYS A 444 -8.06 -23.95 17.65
N GLY A 445 -6.85 -24.01 17.11
CA GLY A 445 -5.62 -23.71 17.84
C GLY A 445 -5.38 -22.22 18.10
N ASP A 446 -4.23 -21.90 18.66
CA ASP A 446 -3.79 -20.53 18.89
C ASP A 446 -3.54 -19.80 17.57
N VAL A 447 -4.02 -18.57 17.45
CA VAL A 447 -3.74 -17.72 16.29
C VAL A 447 -2.90 -16.53 16.73
N TYR A 448 -1.84 -16.25 15.99
CA TYR A 448 -1.02 -15.05 16.11
C TYR A 448 -1.13 -14.28 14.81
N ILE A 449 -1.34 -12.96 14.85
CA ILE A 449 -1.41 -12.12 13.65
C ILE A 449 -0.27 -11.10 13.70
N LEU A 450 0.57 -11.11 12.67
CA LEU A 450 1.64 -10.12 12.53
C LEU A 450 1.11 -8.92 11.74
N THR A 451 1.19 -7.73 12.33
CA THR A 451 0.68 -6.48 11.73
C THR A 451 1.77 -5.41 11.65
N ASP A 452 1.64 -4.51 10.67
CA ASP A 452 2.41 -3.28 10.60
C ASP A 452 1.60 -2.09 10.09
N GLY A 453 2.27 -0.95 9.87
CA GLY A 453 1.63 0.25 9.35
C GLY A 453 0.95 0.03 7.99
N TYR A 454 1.49 -0.86 7.16
CA TYR A 454 0.92 -1.16 5.84
C TYR A 454 -0.13 -2.28 5.86
N SER A 455 -0.39 -2.91 7.01
CA SER A 455 -1.61 -3.71 7.25
C SER A 455 -2.84 -2.79 7.21
N PHE A 456 -3.31 -2.47 6.00
CA PHE A 456 -4.26 -1.38 5.71
C PHE A 456 -5.57 -1.91 5.09
N SER A 457 -6.62 -1.06 5.03
CA SER A 457 -7.88 -1.39 4.35
C SER A 457 -8.48 -2.71 4.84
N VAL A 458 -8.82 -3.65 3.95
CA VAL A 458 -9.33 -5.00 4.23
C VAL A 458 -8.51 -5.77 5.27
N THR A 459 -7.20 -5.53 5.34
CA THR A 459 -6.33 -6.16 6.35
C THR A 459 -6.66 -5.65 7.75
N SER A 460 -6.86 -4.34 7.89
CA SER A 460 -7.29 -3.72 9.16
C SER A 460 -8.72 -4.12 9.50
N GLU A 461 -9.60 -4.31 8.51
CA GLU A 461 -10.96 -4.84 8.72
C GLU A 461 -10.95 -6.28 9.29
N PHE A 462 -10.13 -7.17 8.69
CA PHE A 462 -9.90 -8.53 9.18
C PHE A 462 -9.31 -8.51 10.60
N ALA A 463 -8.27 -7.69 10.82
CA ALA A 463 -7.63 -7.53 12.12
C ALA A 463 -8.62 -7.02 13.19
N ALA A 464 -9.44 -6.00 12.88
CA ALA A 464 -10.41 -5.44 13.81
C ALA A 464 -11.46 -6.47 14.25
N ILE A 465 -11.96 -7.30 13.33
CA ILE A 465 -12.90 -8.39 13.63
C ILE A 465 -12.23 -9.49 14.46
N ALA A 466 -11.00 -9.89 14.11
CA ALA A 466 -10.25 -10.89 14.88
C ALA A 466 -9.92 -10.40 16.31
N HIS A 467 -9.56 -9.13 16.46
CA HIS A 467 -9.34 -8.45 17.74
C HIS A 467 -10.63 -8.32 18.56
N HIS A 468 -11.73 -7.85 17.96
CA HIS A 468 -13.01 -7.66 18.64
C HIS A 468 -13.52 -8.96 19.29
N HIS A 469 -13.36 -10.09 18.58
CA HIS A 469 -13.74 -11.41 19.06
C HIS A 469 -12.64 -12.11 19.89
N LYS A 470 -11.54 -11.42 20.22
CA LYS A 470 -10.38 -11.96 20.98
C LYS A 470 -9.85 -13.27 20.41
N ARG A 471 -9.84 -13.40 19.06
CA ARG A 471 -9.51 -14.66 18.38
C ARG A 471 -8.01 -14.92 18.26
N ALA A 472 -7.20 -13.86 18.25
CA ALA A 472 -5.77 -13.94 18.00
C ALA A 472 -4.99 -13.00 18.93
N THR A 473 -3.72 -13.34 19.14
CA THR A 473 -2.71 -12.46 19.72
C THR A 473 -2.05 -11.65 18.60
N PHE A 474 -2.01 -10.34 18.72
CA PHE A 474 -1.39 -9.44 17.74
C PHE A 474 0.06 -9.11 18.12
N VAL A 475 0.96 -9.19 17.14
CA VAL A 475 2.39 -8.90 17.32
C VAL A 475 2.85 -7.96 16.22
N GLY A 476 3.72 -7.00 16.56
CA GLY A 476 4.34 -6.10 15.59
C GLY A 476 3.98 -4.64 15.84
N ARG A 477 3.44 -3.96 14.83
CA ARG A 477 3.08 -2.54 14.89
C ARG A 477 1.60 -2.32 14.59
N GLU A 478 1.11 -1.13 14.95
CA GLU A 478 -0.27 -0.69 14.72
C GLU A 478 -0.67 -0.77 13.24
N THR A 479 -1.89 -1.25 12.95
CA THR A 479 -2.45 -1.25 11.59
C THR A 479 -2.69 0.17 11.06
N GLY A 480 -2.31 0.48 9.82
CA GLY A 480 -2.55 1.81 9.25
C GLY A 480 -4.02 2.17 9.04
N GLY A 481 -4.91 1.17 8.90
CA GLY A 481 -6.35 1.36 8.69
C GLY A 481 -7.14 1.37 10.01
N GLY A 482 -8.28 2.06 10.02
CA GLY A 482 -9.02 2.40 11.24
C GLY A 482 -9.85 1.25 11.80
N TYR A 483 -9.81 1.07 13.13
CA TYR A 483 -10.48 -0.04 13.83
C TYR A 483 -11.99 -0.12 13.55
N TYR A 484 -12.66 1.03 13.56
CA TYR A 484 -14.11 1.13 13.34
C TYR A 484 -14.51 1.18 11.85
N GLY A 485 -13.53 1.15 10.95
CA GLY A 485 -13.69 1.13 9.50
C GLY A 485 -12.98 2.27 8.78
N ASN A 486 -13.03 2.21 7.45
CA ASN A 486 -12.34 3.09 6.52
C ASN A 486 -13.34 3.82 5.59
N THR A 487 -12.82 4.56 4.62
CA THR A 487 -13.58 5.17 3.52
C THR A 487 -13.00 4.66 2.21
N SER A 488 -13.78 4.01 1.36
CA SER A 488 -13.24 3.16 0.28
C SER A 488 -14.26 2.93 -0.84
N GLY A 489 -14.06 1.87 -1.63
CA GLY A 489 -14.95 1.44 -2.70
C GLY A 489 -14.44 1.90 -4.06
N PHE A 490 -15.34 2.42 -4.89
CA PHE A 490 -14.94 3.14 -6.09
C PHE A 490 -14.68 4.62 -5.75
N PHE A 491 -14.01 5.32 -6.66
CA PHE A 491 -13.68 6.73 -6.53
C PHE A 491 -14.52 7.61 -7.46
N VAL A 492 -14.73 8.86 -7.05
CA VAL A 492 -15.05 9.96 -7.95
C VAL A 492 -13.77 10.78 -8.10
N VAL A 493 -13.30 10.94 -9.33
CA VAL A 493 -12.06 11.65 -9.64
C VAL A 493 -12.43 13.01 -10.22
N ALA A 494 -12.16 14.07 -9.47
CA ALA A 494 -12.38 15.45 -9.86
C ALA A 494 -11.02 16.17 -10.04
N VAL A 495 -10.92 17.03 -11.06
CA VAL A 495 -9.71 17.79 -11.36
C VAL A 495 -10.00 19.28 -11.23
N LEU A 496 -9.22 19.97 -10.40
CA LEU A 496 -9.33 21.40 -10.17
C LEU A 496 -9.03 22.17 -11.48
N PRO A 497 -9.87 23.12 -11.89
CA PRO A 497 -9.83 23.71 -13.23
C PRO A 497 -8.57 24.52 -13.53
N HIS A 498 -7.98 25.17 -12.53
CA HIS A 498 -6.81 26.02 -12.75
C HIS A 498 -5.52 25.22 -12.56
N THR A 499 -5.25 24.78 -11.33
CA THR A 499 -4.01 24.09 -10.95
C THR A 499 -3.89 22.67 -11.50
N GLY A 500 -4.98 22.06 -11.99
CA GLY A 500 -4.96 20.71 -12.56
C GLY A 500 -4.63 19.61 -11.55
N ILE A 501 -4.76 19.88 -10.25
CA ILE A 501 -4.61 18.88 -9.20
C ILE A 501 -5.88 18.02 -9.13
N GLU A 502 -5.69 16.73 -8.92
CA GLU A 502 -6.71 15.71 -8.86
C GLU A 502 -7.06 15.35 -7.40
N LEU A 503 -8.37 15.27 -7.12
CA LEU A 503 -8.92 14.62 -5.95
C LEU A 503 -9.65 13.33 -6.37
N ALA A 504 -9.15 12.16 -5.98
CA ALA A 504 -9.91 10.91 -6.07
C ALA A 504 -10.55 10.61 -4.71
N VAL A 505 -11.86 10.88 -4.61
CA VAL A 505 -12.62 10.77 -3.36
C VAL A 505 -13.27 9.39 -3.26
N PRO A 506 -12.98 8.58 -2.21
CA PRO A 506 -13.63 7.29 -2.00
C PRO A 506 -15.13 7.47 -1.73
N GLN A 507 -15.98 6.54 -2.21
CA GLN A 507 -17.43 6.77 -2.25
C GLN A 507 -18.26 5.98 -1.23
N TRP A 508 -17.66 5.05 -0.48
CA TRP A 508 -18.32 4.29 0.60
C TRP A 508 -17.62 4.47 1.94
N GLY A 509 -18.35 4.95 2.95
CA GLY A 509 -17.92 4.94 4.35
C GLY A 509 -18.22 3.58 4.97
N TYR A 510 -17.19 2.76 5.16
CA TYR A 510 -17.31 1.46 5.82
C TYR A 510 -17.39 1.65 7.33
N HIS A 511 -18.31 0.91 7.96
CA HIS A 511 -18.43 0.81 9.40
C HIS A 511 -18.41 -0.66 9.81
N MET A 512 -17.39 -1.03 10.57
CA MET A 512 -17.16 -2.41 11.04
C MET A 512 -18.22 -2.83 12.06
N ALA A 513 -18.52 -4.13 12.14
CA ALA A 513 -19.40 -4.69 13.17
C ALA A 513 -18.60 -5.01 14.45
N VAL A 514 -17.99 -3.97 15.04
CA VAL A 514 -17.15 -4.05 16.24
C VAL A 514 -17.56 -2.97 17.25
N SER A 515 -17.24 -3.19 18.53
CA SER A 515 -17.53 -2.27 19.63
C SER A 515 -16.53 -2.43 20.79
N GLY A 516 -16.53 -1.48 21.72
CA GLY A 516 -15.80 -1.57 22.99
C GLY A 516 -14.28 -1.30 22.91
N TYR A 517 -13.76 -0.84 21.78
CA TYR A 517 -12.35 -0.48 21.63
C TYR A 517 -12.14 0.99 22.05
N PRO A 518 -11.22 1.28 22.99
CA PRO A 518 -11.11 2.62 23.61
C PRO A 518 -10.45 3.67 22.72
N TYR A 519 -9.90 3.29 21.56
CA TYR A 519 -9.19 4.19 20.65
C TYR A 519 -10.01 4.37 19.34
N PRO A 520 -10.97 5.32 19.29
CA PRO A 520 -11.91 5.46 18.17
C PRO A 520 -11.26 5.95 16.87
N ASP A 521 -10.07 6.53 16.96
CA ASP A 521 -9.31 7.17 15.89
C ASP A 521 -7.98 6.46 15.59
N ARG A 522 -7.86 5.17 15.94
CA ARG A 522 -6.62 4.37 15.78
C ARG A 522 -6.88 3.07 15.04
N GLY A 523 -5.79 2.42 14.63
CA GLY A 523 -5.82 1.04 14.14
C GLY A 523 -5.96 0.02 15.26
N VAL A 524 -5.83 -1.26 14.91
CA VAL A 524 -5.57 -2.33 15.89
C VAL A 524 -4.15 -2.10 16.43
N LEU A 525 -4.04 -1.87 17.74
CA LEU A 525 -2.78 -1.90 18.46
C LEU A 525 -2.41 -3.36 18.74
N PRO A 526 -1.13 -3.75 18.62
CA PRO A 526 -0.69 -5.11 18.90
C PRO A 526 -0.65 -5.38 20.42
N ASP A 527 -0.98 -6.61 20.82
CA ASP A 527 -0.79 -7.08 22.21
C ASP A 527 0.70 -7.07 22.60
N TYR A 528 1.57 -7.37 21.63
CA TYR A 528 3.02 -7.28 21.76
C TYR A 528 3.59 -6.30 20.71
N PRO A 529 3.82 -5.03 21.09
CA PRO A 529 4.54 -4.08 20.25
C PRO A 529 5.97 -4.55 19.98
N VAL A 530 6.28 -4.85 18.73
CA VAL A 530 7.60 -5.25 18.24
C VAL A 530 7.88 -4.47 16.95
N ALA A 531 9.04 -3.83 16.88
CA ALA A 531 9.53 -3.18 15.66
C ALA A 531 10.95 -3.65 15.40
N PRO A 532 11.37 -3.80 14.13
CA PRO A 532 12.75 -4.17 13.81
C PRO A 532 13.72 -3.08 14.28
N SER A 533 14.85 -3.47 14.84
CA SER A 533 15.97 -2.54 15.03
C SER A 533 16.65 -2.22 13.69
N ILE A 534 17.51 -1.20 13.66
CA ILE A 534 18.35 -0.94 12.49
C ILE A 534 19.24 -2.15 12.13
N ASP A 535 19.68 -2.94 13.12
CA ASP A 535 20.41 -4.19 12.84
C ASP A 535 19.52 -5.25 12.19
N ASP A 536 18.24 -5.34 12.57
CA ASP A 536 17.31 -6.28 11.94
C ASP A 536 17.01 -5.88 10.49
N VAL A 537 16.86 -4.57 10.22
CA VAL A 537 16.70 -4.03 8.86
C VAL A 537 17.93 -4.34 8.00
N LEU A 538 19.15 -4.05 8.48
CA LEU A 538 20.38 -4.25 7.73
C LEU A 538 20.71 -5.73 7.52
N GLN A 539 20.47 -6.58 8.53
CA GLN A 539 20.77 -8.01 8.49
C GLN A 539 19.59 -8.86 7.98
N LYS A 540 18.48 -8.21 7.57
CA LYS A 540 17.24 -8.84 7.09
C LYS A 540 16.66 -9.87 8.06
N ARG A 541 16.75 -9.60 9.37
CA ARG A 541 16.14 -10.44 10.42
C ARG A 541 14.68 -10.04 10.61
N ASP A 542 13.82 -11.04 10.72
CA ASP A 542 12.40 -10.86 11.00
C ASP A 542 12.15 -10.85 12.51
N ALA A 543 12.16 -9.66 13.10
CA ALA A 543 12.04 -9.46 14.54
C ALA A 543 10.67 -9.91 15.09
N GLU A 544 9.58 -9.55 14.41
CA GLU A 544 8.22 -9.90 14.81
C GLU A 544 7.95 -11.40 14.72
N LEU A 545 8.43 -12.08 13.67
CA LEU A 545 8.30 -13.54 13.55
C LEU A 545 9.18 -14.26 14.57
N ALA A 546 10.42 -13.82 14.79
CA ALA A 546 11.32 -14.42 15.78
C ALA A 546 10.74 -14.32 17.20
N PHE A 547 10.21 -13.15 17.56
CA PHE A 547 9.50 -12.94 18.83
C PHE A 547 8.29 -13.88 18.96
N THR A 548 7.48 -14.00 17.91
CA THR A 548 6.28 -14.85 17.91
C THR A 548 6.62 -16.33 18.07
N LEU A 549 7.68 -16.81 17.43
CA LEU A 549 8.15 -18.19 17.57
C LEU A 549 8.69 -18.47 18.99
N ASP A 550 9.38 -17.51 19.62
CA ASP A 550 9.80 -17.62 21.02
C ASP A 550 8.61 -17.63 21.99
N LEU A 551 7.60 -16.78 21.77
CA LEU A 551 6.35 -16.76 22.54
C LEU A 551 5.63 -18.12 22.48
N ILE A 552 5.51 -18.71 21.28
CA ILE A 552 4.97 -20.05 21.06
C ILE A 552 5.82 -21.11 21.80
N ARG A 553 7.14 -21.06 21.69
CA ARG A 553 8.06 -21.98 22.37
C ARG A 553 7.88 -21.95 23.89
N LYS A 554 7.87 -20.76 24.50
CA LYS A 554 7.63 -20.56 25.94
C LYS A 554 6.28 -21.13 26.37
N LYS A 555 5.23 -20.93 25.56
CA LYS A 555 3.90 -21.50 25.82
C LYS A 555 3.93 -23.03 25.81
N LYS A 556 4.57 -23.65 24.80
CA LYS A 556 4.75 -25.12 24.72
C LYS A 556 5.44 -25.67 25.98
N THR A 557 6.57 -25.11 26.38
CA THR A 557 7.30 -25.52 27.60
C THR A 557 6.43 -25.40 28.85
N SER A 558 5.69 -24.29 29.01
CA SER A 558 4.80 -24.10 30.16
C SER A 558 3.62 -25.09 30.21
N SER A 559 3.17 -25.59 29.06
CA SER A 559 2.12 -26.60 28.96
C SER A 559 2.64 -28.03 29.17
N ALA A 560 3.91 -28.29 28.86
CA ALA A 560 4.57 -29.57 29.12
C ALA A 560 4.90 -29.72 30.61
N ALA A 561 5.31 -28.64 31.29
CA ALA A 561 5.59 -28.64 32.74
C ALA A 561 4.34 -28.68 33.64
N LYS A 562 3.12 -28.69 33.05
CA LYS A 562 1.82 -28.79 33.74
C LYS A 562 1.09 -30.11 33.47
N LYS A 563 1.74 -31.03 32.76
CA LYS A 563 1.28 -32.39 32.47
C LYS A 563 2.24 -33.39 33.10
#